data_AF-A0A2H1KMU3-F1
#
_entry.id   AF-A0A2H1KMU3-F1
#
_cell.length_a   1.000
_cell.length_b   1.000
_cell.length_c   1.000
_cell.angle_alpha   90.00
_cell.angle_beta   90.00
_cell.angle_gamma   90.00
#
_symmetry.space_group_name_H-M   'P 1'
#
loop_
_entity.id
_entity.type
_entity.pdbx_description
1 polymer ?
#
loop_
_entity_poly.entity_id
_entity_poly.type
_entity_poly.pdbx_seq_one_letter_code
_entity_poly.pdbx_strand_id
1 'polypeptide(L)'
;MTATLTQTPAITAPTLTDFEVTNECQCLYCNNCECGFQSSYFDIECPECKADGEWAGDCFECFDDMSAPVLEVAAAWFAANPSEAGLYTIAGENLGWQRRSGYKVIDASDSVIDAIAVDTTWRQTWTINPTPGGEFTATMSHHDVPTGSSYTIRPALPNEID
;
A
#
# COMPACT_ATOMS: atom_id res chain seq x y z
N MET A 1 -13.71 15.97 50.37
CA MET A 1 -12.72 16.14 49.28
C MET A 1 -12.79 14.87 48.45
N THR A 2 -13.50 14.92 47.33
CA THR A 2 -13.79 13.74 46.50
C THR A 2 -12.72 13.66 45.42
N ALA A 3 -11.90 12.61 45.44
CA ALA A 3 -10.87 12.40 44.44
C ALA A 3 -11.51 11.89 43.15
N THR A 4 -11.43 12.71 42.09
CA THR A 4 -11.79 12.30 40.73
C THR A 4 -10.67 11.41 40.19
N LEU A 5 -10.97 10.13 39.96
CA LEU A 5 -10.07 9.22 39.27
C LEU A 5 -10.17 9.50 37.76
N THR A 6 -9.09 10.01 37.18
CA THR A 6 -8.95 10.16 35.73
C THR A 6 -8.89 8.77 35.11
N GLN A 7 -9.90 8.38 34.34
CA GLN A 7 -9.85 7.17 33.54
C GLN A 7 -8.80 7.34 32.45
N THR A 8 -7.75 6.53 32.49
CA THR A 8 -6.84 6.34 31.36
C THR A 8 -7.64 5.75 30.20
N PRO A 9 -7.65 6.37 29.01
CA PRO A 9 -8.33 5.78 27.86
C PRO A 9 -7.73 4.41 27.57
N ALA A 10 -8.59 3.42 27.37
CA ALA A 10 -8.17 2.11 26.90
C ALA A 10 -7.53 2.29 25.53
N ILE A 11 -6.25 1.95 25.42
CA ILE A 11 -5.57 1.86 24.13
C ILE A 11 -6.23 0.68 23.41
N THR A 12 -7.11 0.97 22.46
CA THR A 12 -7.65 -0.02 21.53
C THR A 12 -6.44 -0.67 20.85
N ALA A 13 -6.22 -1.96 21.09
CA ALA A 13 -5.16 -2.70 20.41
C ALA A 13 -5.34 -2.48 18.90
N PRO A 14 -4.28 -2.12 18.15
CA PRO A 14 -4.44 -1.86 16.74
C PRO A 14 -4.92 -3.14 16.08
N THR A 15 -6.01 -3.02 15.33
CA THR A 15 -6.63 -4.14 14.64
C THR A 15 -5.78 -4.46 13.42
N LEU A 16 -5.50 -5.74 13.20
CA LEU A 16 -4.91 -6.23 11.95
C LEU A 16 -5.72 -5.64 10.80
N THR A 17 -5.08 -4.82 9.97
CA THR A 17 -5.79 -4.15 8.88
C THR A 17 -5.29 -4.71 7.57
N ASP A 18 -6.23 -5.28 6.81
CA ASP A 18 -5.99 -5.75 5.46
C ASP A 18 -6.39 -4.65 4.48
N PHE A 19 -5.50 -4.34 3.54
CA PHE A 19 -5.74 -3.33 2.49
C PHE A 19 -5.53 -3.95 1.11
N GLU A 20 -6.32 -3.51 0.13
CA GLU A 20 -6.09 -3.83 -1.27
C GLU A 20 -5.73 -2.55 -2.03
N VAL A 21 -4.61 -2.61 -2.75
CA VAL A 21 -4.13 -1.52 -3.62
C VAL A 21 -3.95 -2.10 -5.02
N THR A 22 -4.39 -1.39 -6.05
CA THR A 22 -4.15 -1.74 -7.44
C THR A 22 -3.61 -0.52 -8.17
N ASN A 23 -2.91 -0.75 -9.27
CA ASN A 23 -2.62 0.33 -10.23
C ASN A 23 -3.61 0.31 -11.41
N GLU A 24 -4.72 -0.41 -11.28
CA GLU A 24 -5.83 -0.44 -12.23
C GLU A 24 -6.78 0.76 -12.04
N CYS A 25 -6.31 1.88 -11.48
CA CYS A 25 -7.08 3.12 -11.51
C CYS A 25 -7.37 3.46 -12.98
N GLN A 26 -8.57 3.10 -13.42
CA GLN A 26 -9.07 3.38 -14.75
C GLN A 26 -9.70 4.75 -14.71
N CYS A 27 -8.83 5.76 -14.82
CA CYS A 27 -9.25 7.14 -14.72
C CYS A 27 -9.69 7.64 -16.09
N LEU A 28 -10.90 8.17 -16.10
CA LEU A 28 -11.50 8.83 -17.24
C LEU A 28 -11.66 10.30 -16.89
N TYR A 29 -11.53 11.16 -17.89
CA TYR A 29 -11.79 12.58 -17.79
C TYR A 29 -13.01 12.92 -18.63
N CYS A 30 -14.00 13.57 -18.03
CA CYS A 30 -15.17 14.05 -18.73
C CYS A 30 -14.92 15.48 -19.22
N ASN A 31 -14.76 15.67 -20.53
CA ASN A 31 -14.59 17.00 -21.12
C ASN A 31 -15.82 17.91 -20.94
N ASN A 32 -17.02 17.33 -20.73
CA ASN A 32 -18.25 18.11 -20.52
C ASN A 32 -18.36 18.68 -19.10
N CYS A 33 -17.91 17.91 -18.10
CA CYS A 33 -17.93 18.32 -16.69
C CYS A 33 -16.58 18.86 -16.20
N GLU A 34 -15.54 18.76 -17.03
CA GLU A 34 -14.15 19.07 -16.68
C GLU A 34 -13.66 18.33 -15.42
N CYS A 35 -14.14 17.10 -15.18
CA CYS A 35 -13.85 16.32 -13.98
C CYS A 35 -13.27 14.94 -14.30
N GLY A 36 -12.35 14.48 -13.45
CA GLY A 36 -11.85 13.11 -13.44
C GLY A 36 -12.80 12.19 -12.67
N PHE A 37 -12.92 10.94 -13.12
CA PHE A 37 -13.68 9.92 -12.41
C PHE A 37 -13.07 8.53 -12.63
N GLN A 38 -13.22 7.66 -11.63
CA GLN A 38 -12.86 6.26 -11.74
C GLN A 38 -14.04 5.49 -12.31
N SER A 39 -13.78 4.57 -13.23
CA SER A 39 -14.81 3.63 -13.65
C SER A 39 -14.27 2.22 -13.85
N SER A 40 -15.19 1.28 -14.05
CA SER A 40 -14.83 -0.08 -14.43
C SER A 40 -14.62 -0.18 -15.95
N TYR A 41 -13.86 -1.17 -16.40
CA TYR A 41 -13.46 -1.39 -17.81
C TYR A 41 -14.62 -1.40 -18.83
N PHE A 42 -15.85 -1.54 -18.35
CA PHE A 42 -17.05 -1.65 -19.18
C PHE A 42 -17.97 -0.43 -19.10
N ASP A 43 -17.70 0.54 -18.24
CA ASP A 43 -18.60 1.68 -18.00
C ASP A 43 -17.83 3.00 -18.07
N ILE A 44 -17.66 3.54 -19.27
CA ILE A 44 -16.91 4.79 -19.46
C ILE A 44 -17.78 6.06 -19.24
N GLU A 45 -19.01 5.93 -18.73
CA GLU A 45 -19.91 7.08 -18.60
C GLU A 45 -19.58 7.94 -17.37
N CYS A 46 -19.47 9.25 -17.59
CA CYS A 46 -19.31 10.23 -16.52
C CYS A 46 -20.50 10.15 -15.54
N PRO A 47 -20.27 10.02 -14.23
CA PRO A 47 -21.35 9.87 -13.25
C PRO A 47 -22.29 11.09 -13.20
N GLU A 48 -21.79 12.29 -13.55
CA GLU A 48 -22.54 13.55 -13.47
C GLU A 48 -23.40 13.83 -14.70
N CYS A 49 -22.83 13.76 -15.90
CA CYS A 49 -23.52 14.14 -17.14
C CYS A 49 -23.85 12.98 -18.08
N LYS A 50 -23.43 11.76 -17.74
CA LYS A 50 -23.61 10.55 -18.56
C LYS A 50 -22.96 10.61 -19.96
N ALA A 51 -22.07 11.58 -20.19
CA ALA A 51 -21.24 11.59 -21.38
C ALA A 51 -20.08 10.61 -21.20
N ASP A 52 -19.58 10.04 -22.30
CA ASP A 52 -18.39 9.20 -22.27
C ASP A 52 -17.19 10.00 -21.77
N GLY A 53 -16.42 9.40 -20.86
CA GLY A 53 -15.12 9.90 -20.43
C GLY A 53 -14.01 9.45 -21.37
N GLU A 54 -12.92 10.21 -21.39
CA GLU A 54 -11.70 9.90 -22.12
C GLU A 54 -10.63 9.39 -21.16
N TRP A 55 -9.86 8.38 -21.56
CA TRP A 55 -8.79 7.86 -20.72
C TRP A 55 -7.79 8.95 -20.36
N ALA A 56 -7.64 9.20 -19.06
CA ALA A 56 -6.70 10.18 -18.52
C ALA A 56 -5.42 9.49 -18.08
N GLY A 57 -4.26 10.02 -18.50
CA GLY A 57 -2.95 9.51 -18.06
C GLY A 57 -2.56 9.98 -16.65
N ASP A 58 -3.15 11.09 -16.21
CA ASP A 58 -3.12 11.55 -14.82
C ASP A 58 -4.36 11.01 -14.14
N CYS A 59 -4.15 10.16 -13.15
CA CYS A 59 -5.22 9.52 -12.42
C CYS A 59 -5.79 10.38 -11.29
N PHE A 60 -5.62 11.71 -11.32
CA PHE A 60 -6.15 12.65 -10.34
C PHE A 60 -5.86 12.23 -8.90
N GLU A 61 -4.61 11.83 -8.62
CA GLU A 61 -4.19 11.34 -7.30
C GLU A 61 -4.91 10.04 -6.85
N CYS A 62 -5.66 9.32 -7.73
CA CYS A 62 -6.36 8.05 -7.39
C CYS A 62 -5.43 7.01 -6.75
N PHE A 63 -4.22 6.90 -7.28
CA PHE A 63 -3.22 6.01 -6.70
C PHE A 63 -2.79 6.48 -5.31
N ASP A 64 -2.62 7.78 -5.12
CA ASP A 64 -2.26 8.38 -3.83
C ASP A 64 -3.41 8.18 -2.83
N ASP A 65 -4.67 8.38 -3.23
CA ASP A 65 -5.86 8.14 -2.40
C ASP A 65 -6.01 6.66 -2.01
N MET A 66 -5.78 5.73 -2.95
CA MET A 66 -5.85 4.30 -2.67
C MET A 66 -4.70 3.81 -1.79
N SER A 67 -3.51 4.39 -1.95
CA SER A 67 -2.33 4.02 -1.18
C SER A 67 -2.26 4.70 0.18
N ALA A 68 -2.90 5.87 0.35
CA ALA A 68 -2.84 6.66 1.57
C ALA A 68 -3.15 5.86 2.86
N PRO A 69 -4.21 5.02 2.93
CA PRO A 69 -4.47 4.22 4.13
C PRO A 69 -3.34 3.23 4.46
N VAL A 70 -2.73 2.61 3.43
CA VAL A 70 -1.58 1.71 3.62
C VAL A 70 -0.38 2.49 4.13
N LEU A 71 -0.09 3.64 3.53
CA LEU A 71 1.05 4.48 3.90
C LEU A 71 0.89 5.06 5.32
N GLU A 72 -0.32 5.42 5.73
CA GLU A 72 -0.60 5.86 7.10
C GLU A 72 -0.32 4.76 8.13
N VAL A 73 -0.81 3.54 7.89
CA VAL A 73 -0.59 2.41 8.81
C VAL A 73 0.86 1.91 8.74
N ALA A 74 1.51 1.97 7.58
CA ALA A 74 2.94 1.69 7.43
C ALA A 74 3.78 2.67 8.25
N ALA A 75 3.48 3.97 8.20
CA ALA A 75 4.18 4.98 9.00
C ALA A 75 4.04 4.71 10.52
N ALA A 76 2.83 4.34 10.97
CA ALA A 76 2.60 3.94 12.35
C ALA A 76 3.40 2.68 12.72
N TRP A 77 3.48 1.70 11.81
CA TRP A 77 4.28 0.49 12.00
C TRP A 77 5.78 0.81 12.10
N PHE A 78 6.33 1.66 11.23
CA PHE A 78 7.73 2.06 11.26
C PHE A 78 8.09 2.77 12.57
N ALA A 79 7.20 3.64 13.06
CA ALA A 79 7.36 4.32 14.35
C ALA A 79 7.34 3.33 15.54
N ALA A 80 6.50 2.30 15.48
CA ALA A 80 6.44 1.26 16.51
C ALA A 80 7.59 0.24 16.43
N ASN A 81 8.23 0.12 15.28
CA ASN A 81 9.29 -0.84 14.96
C ASN A 81 10.53 -0.13 14.39
N PRO A 82 11.21 0.72 15.19
CA PRO A 82 12.34 1.49 14.69
C PRO A 82 13.51 0.58 14.30
N SER A 83 14.13 0.90 13.16
CA SER A 83 15.44 0.36 12.77
C SER A 83 16.55 1.24 13.32
N GLU A 84 17.65 0.65 13.80
CA GLU A 84 18.80 1.39 14.34
C GLU A 84 19.43 2.33 13.30
N ALA A 85 19.41 1.93 12.02
CA ALA A 85 19.90 2.73 10.91
C ALA A 85 18.81 3.53 10.17
N GLY A 86 17.54 3.44 10.61
CA GLY A 86 16.40 4.00 9.88
C GLY A 86 16.08 3.28 8.55
N LEU A 87 16.65 2.10 8.35
CA LEU A 87 16.52 1.30 7.12
C LEU A 87 15.71 0.02 7.36
N TYR A 88 14.94 -0.36 6.35
CA TYR A 88 14.02 -1.48 6.38
C TYR A 88 14.27 -2.40 5.20
N THR A 89 14.18 -3.71 5.44
CA THR A 89 14.34 -4.73 4.41
C THR A 89 12.96 -5.22 3.99
N ILE A 90 12.69 -5.14 2.68
CA ILE A 90 11.58 -5.82 2.02
C ILE A 90 12.14 -7.12 1.43
N ALA A 91 11.82 -8.25 2.04
CA ALA A 91 12.19 -9.58 1.54
C ALA A 91 11.06 -10.14 0.69
N GLY A 92 11.34 -10.48 -0.56
CA GLY A 92 10.39 -11.05 -1.50
C GLY A 92 10.65 -12.54 -1.76
N GLU A 93 9.57 -13.31 -1.81
CA GLU A 93 9.55 -14.73 -2.20
C GLU A 93 8.53 -14.98 -3.31
N ASN A 94 8.70 -16.09 -4.04
CA ASN A 94 7.87 -16.44 -5.19
C ASN A 94 7.83 -15.33 -6.26
N LEU A 95 8.96 -14.67 -6.49
CA LEU A 95 9.12 -13.59 -7.47
C LEU A 95 9.13 -14.17 -8.89
N GLY A 96 8.14 -13.79 -9.70
CA GLY A 96 8.02 -14.22 -11.08
C GLY A 96 7.65 -15.70 -11.24
N TRP A 97 7.49 -16.13 -12.49
CA TRP A 97 7.23 -17.53 -12.86
C TRP A 97 8.33 -18.51 -12.43
N GLN A 98 9.55 -18.01 -12.20
CA GLN A 98 10.68 -18.81 -11.74
C GLN A 98 10.74 -18.99 -10.22
N ARG A 99 9.80 -18.40 -9.46
CA ARG A 99 9.74 -18.46 -7.99
C ARG A 99 11.07 -18.06 -7.33
N ARG A 100 11.65 -16.96 -7.80
CA ARG A 100 12.89 -16.43 -7.22
C ARG A 100 12.60 -15.79 -5.86
N SER A 101 13.67 -15.52 -5.12
CA SER A 101 13.64 -14.69 -3.92
C SER A 101 14.67 -13.57 -4.05
N GLY A 102 14.48 -12.52 -3.26
CA GLY A 102 15.36 -11.36 -3.23
C GLY A 102 14.98 -10.42 -2.11
N TYR A 103 15.73 -9.34 -1.96
CA TYR A 103 15.37 -8.28 -1.04
C TYR A 103 15.78 -6.91 -1.59
N LYS A 104 15.16 -5.88 -1.02
CA LYS A 104 15.54 -4.48 -1.21
C LYS A 104 15.56 -3.79 0.14
N VAL A 105 16.54 -2.92 0.35
CA VAL A 105 16.60 -2.04 1.52
C VAL A 105 16.04 -0.68 1.13
N ILE A 106 15.16 -0.15 1.97
CA ILE A 106 14.49 1.15 1.82
C ILE A 106 14.62 1.96 3.10
N ASP A 107 14.42 3.27 3.03
CA ASP A 107 14.22 4.09 4.22
C ASP A 107 12.74 4.11 4.65
N ALA A 108 12.44 4.68 5.83
CA ALA A 108 11.07 4.78 6.34
C ALA A 108 10.18 5.78 5.57
N SER A 109 10.79 6.70 4.83
CA SER A 109 10.10 7.71 4.02
C SER A 109 9.80 7.26 2.60
N ASP A 110 10.45 6.20 2.13
CA ASP A 110 10.21 5.57 0.85
C ASP A 110 8.80 4.97 0.80
N SER A 111 8.13 5.11 -0.34
CA SER A 111 6.88 4.43 -0.62
C SER A 111 7.12 2.92 -0.70
N VAL A 112 6.73 2.21 0.37
CA VAL A 112 6.82 0.75 0.46
C VAL A 112 6.04 0.05 -0.66
N ILE A 113 5.00 0.71 -1.19
CA ILE A 113 4.20 0.23 -2.31
C ILE A 113 5.02 0.27 -3.60
N ASP A 114 5.71 1.38 -3.87
CA ASP A 114 6.54 1.53 -5.07
C ASP A 114 7.74 0.60 -5.05
N ALA A 115 8.25 0.26 -3.85
CA ALA A 115 9.34 -0.69 -3.71
C ALA A 115 8.95 -2.14 -4.10
N ILE A 116 7.66 -2.47 -4.07
CA ILE A 116 7.11 -3.78 -4.46
C ILE A 116 6.50 -3.75 -5.87
N ALA A 117 6.00 -2.60 -6.31
CA ALA A 117 5.31 -2.42 -7.58
C ALA A 117 6.16 -2.85 -8.79
N VAL A 118 5.45 -3.26 -9.85
CA VAL A 118 6.03 -3.64 -11.14
C VAL A 118 5.45 -2.77 -12.25
N ASP A 119 6.20 -2.61 -13.35
CA ASP A 119 5.79 -1.84 -14.53
C ASP A 119 4.80 -2.62 -15.42
N THR A 120 3.68 -2.99 -14.82
CA THR A 120 2.54 -3.66 -15.47
C THR A 120 1.31 -3.53 -14.57
N THR A 121 0.16 -4.03 -15.01
CA THR A 121 -1.04 -4.10 -14.18
C THR A 121 -0.88 -5.09 -13.03
N TRP A 122 -1.15 -4.65 -11.80
CA TRP A 122 -0.99 -5.46 -10.59
C TRP A 122 -2.03 -5.14 -9.51
N ARG A 123 -2.16 -6.09 -8.58
CA ARG A 123 -2.91 -5.97 -7.33
C ARG A 123 -2.02 -6.36 -6.16
N GLN A 124 -1.98 -5.53 -5.14
CA GLN A 124 -1.30 -5.78 -3.86
C GLN A 124 -2.32 -5.93 -2.74
N THR A 125 -2.12 -6.92 -1.88
CA THR A 125 -2.86 -7.08 -0.62
C THR A 125 -1.88 -6.95 0.54
N TRP A 126 -2.15 -6.02 1.44
CA TRP A 126 -1.30 -5.68 2.57
C TRP A 126 -1.93 -6.14 3.87
N THR A 127 -1.13 -6.67 4.77
CA THR A 127 -1.53 -7.04 6.13
C THR A 127 -0.56 -6.37 7.10
N ILE A 128 -1.05 -5.42 7.89
CA ILE A 128 -0.22 -4.62 8.79
C ILE A 128 -0.78 -4.64 10.21
N ASN A 129 0.07 -5.01 11.16
CA ASN A 129 -0.18 -4.88 12.59
C ASN A 129 0.78 -3.84 13.20
N PRO A 130 0.34 -2.59 13.42
CA PRO A 130 1.22 -1.50 13.84
C PRO A 130 1.63 -1.55 15.33
N THR A 131 1.53 -2.71 16.00
CA THR A 131 2.16 -2.91 17.32
C THR A 131 3.68 -3.11 17.22
N PRO A 132 4.44 -2.86 18.30
CA PRO A 132 5.83 -3.32 18.40
C PRO A 132 5.95 -4.83 18.19
N GLY A 133 6.85 -5.24 17.30
CA GLY A 133 7.03 -6.63 16.84
C GLY A 133 5.90 -7.17 15.96
N GLY A 134 4.95 -6.31 15.53
CA GLY A 134 3.81 -6.72 14.72
C GLY A 134 4.18 -7.05 13.28
N GLU A 135 3.32 -7.84 12.63
CA GLU A 135 3.49 -8.26 11.24
C GLU A 135 3.35 -7.09 10.25
N PHE A 136 4.18 -7.09 9.20
CA PHE A 136 4.04 -6.22 8.05
C PHE A 136 4.36 -7.03 6.79
N THR A 137 3.30 -7.49 6.13
CA THR A 137 3.40 -8.36 4.96
C THR A 137 2.57 -7.81 3.80
N ALA A 138 2.96 -8.21 2.59
CA ALA A 138 2.21 -7.94 1.39
C ALA A 138 2.22 -9.15 0.47
N THR A 139 1.20 -9.26 -0.36
CA THR A 139 1.21 -10.13 -1.54
C THR A 139 0.95 -9.28 -2.78
N MET A 140 1.62 -9.58 -3.89
CA MET A 140 1.40 -8.90 -5.17
C MET A 140 1.11 -9.91 -6.26
N SER A 141 0.02 -9.73 -6.98
CA SER A 141 -0.35 -10.53 -8.14
C SER A 141 -0.37 -9.67 -9.41
N HIS A 142 0.03 -10.24 -10.53
CA HIS A 142 -0.06 -9.66 -11.87
C HIS A 142 -0.15 -10.79 -12.91
N HIS A 143 -0.32 -10.45 -14.18
CA HIS A 143 -0.51 -11.43 -15.27
C HIS A 143 0.54 -12.56 -15.28
N ASP A 144 1.81 -12.25 -14.99
CA ASP A 144 2.90 -13.24 -15.02
C ASP A 144 3.14 -13.94 -13.67
N VAL A 145 2.45 -13.50 -12.61
CA VAL A 145 2.50 -14.10 -11.27
C VAL A 145 1.07 -14.20 -10.71
N PRO A 146 0.23 -15.09 -11.29
CA PRO A 146 -1.18 -15.21 -10.92
C PRO A 146 -1.38 -15.76 -9.51
N THR A 147 -0.41 -16.51 -8.97
CA THR A 147 -0.46 -17.05 -7.60
C THR A 147 0.08 -16.08 -6.55
N GLY A 148 0.55 -14.91 -6.97
CA GLY A 148 1.15 -13.90 -6.11
C GLY A 148 2.63 -14.15 -5.76
N SER A 149 3.34 -13.04 -5.61
CA SER A 149 4.60 -12.93 -4.88
C SER A 149 4.31 -12.48 -3.45
N SER A 150 5.09 -12.95 -2.49
CA SER A 150 4.92 -12.62 -1.06
C SER A 150 6.07 -11.77 -0.57
N TYR A 151 5.78 -10.78 0.26
CA TYR A 151 6.75 -9.83 0.79
C TYR A 151 6.60 -9.69 2.29
N THR A 152 7.73 -9.58 2.97
CA THR A 152 7.81 -9.29 4.41
C THR A 152 8.69 -8.09 4.63
N ILE A 153 8.19 -7.14 5.43
CA ILE A 153 8.89 -5.91 5.78
C ILE A 153 9.36 -6.02 7.23
N ARG A 154 10.63 -5.69 7.47
CA ARG A 154 11.25 -5.73 8.80
C ARG A 154 12.37 -4.69 8.92
N PRO A 155 12.80 -4.33 10.15
CA PRO A 155 14.04 -3.57 10.33
C PRO A 155 15.21 -4.29 9.64
N ALA A 156 16.05 -3.52 8.94
CA ALA A 156 17.21 -4.05 8.25
C ALA A 156 18.25 -4.57 9.25
N LEU A 157 18.90 -5.69 8.90
CA LEU A 157 20.00 -6.22 9.69
C LEU A 157 21.30 -5.48 9.33
N PRO A 158 22.27 -5.37 10.26
CA PRO A 158 23.53 -4.68 9.98
C PRO A 158 24.31 -5.19 8.77
N ASN A 159 24.14 -6.47 8.40
CA ASN A 159 24.81 -7.10 7.26
C ASN A 159 24.04 -6.96 5.94
N GLU A 160 22.92 -6.24 5.92
CA GLU A 160 22.12 -5.97 4.72
C GLU A 160 22.29 -4.54 4.20
N ILE A 161 22.96 -3.69 4.99
CA ILE A 161 23.19 -2.27 4.72
C ILE A 161 24.59 -2.13 4.12
N ASP A 162 24.65 -2.01 2.80
CA ASP A 162 25.88 -1.74 2.03
C ASP A 162 26.13 -0.23 1.85
#